data_AF-Q5YRN8-F1
#
_entry.id   AF-Q5YRN8-F1
#
_cell.length_a   1.000
_cell.length_b   1.000
_cell.length_c   1.000
_cell.angle_alpha   90.00
_cell.angle_beta   90.00
_cell.angle_gamma   90.00
#
_symmetry.space_group_name_H-M   'P 1'
#
loop_
_entity.id
_entity.type
_entity.pdbx_description
1 polymer ?
#
loop_
_entity_poly.entity_id
_entity_poly.type
_entity_poly.pdbx_seq_one_letter_code
_entity_poly.pdbx_strand_id
1 'polypeptide(L)' 'MLTIGELAAHAGVTVRAVRHNHAKGLLAEPERDHSGYRRYPAAAVVELIRIRTLAGHR' A
#
# COMPACT_ATOMS: atom_id res chain seq x y z
N MET A 1 -2.73 -11.88 4.44
CA MET A 1 -1.85 -11.04 3.61
C MET A 1 -2.62 -10.61 2.37
N LEU A 2 -2.52 -9.35 1.98
CA LEU A 2 -3.27 -8.73 0.89
C LEU A 2 -2.42 -8.67 -0.38
N THR A 3 -3.05 -8.76 -1.54
CA THR A 3 -2.49 -8.31 -2.82
C THR A 3 -2.46 -6.77 -2.87
N ILE A 4 -1.74 -6.20 -3.85
CA ILE A 4 -1.73 -4.73 -4.04
C ILE A 4 -3.12 -4.17 -4.38
N GLY A 5 -3.97 -4.95 -5.05
CA GLY A 5 -5.34 -4.56 -5.39
C GLY A 5 -6.24 -4.50 -4.15
N GLU A 6 -6.21 -5.55 -3.33
CA GLU A 6 -6.96 -5.59 -2.06
C GLU A 6 -6.48 -4.50 -1.09
N LEU A 7 -5.17 -4.30 -0.98
CA LEU A 7 -4.59 -3.22 -0.18
C LEU A 7 -5.13 -1.84 -0.63
N ALA A 8 -5.12 -1.58 -1.93
CA ALA A 8 -5.60 -0.32 -2.50
C ALA A 8 -7.10 -0.12 -2.22
N ALA A 9 -7.91 -1.18 -2.40
CA ALA A 9 -9.34 -1.16 -2.13
C ALA A 9 -9.64 -0.87 -0.65
N HIS A 10 -8.97 -1.58 0.28
CA HIS A 10 -9.16 -1.37 1.72
C HIS A 10 -8.72 0.02 2.19
N ALA A 11 -7.66 0.58 1.61
CA ALA A 11 -7.19 1.92 1.95
C ALA A 11 -7.95 3.05 1.21
N GLY A 12 -8.85 2.71 0.28
CA GLY A 12 -9.59 3.68 -0.54
C GLY A 12 -8.66 4.52 -1.42
N VAL A 13 -7.66 3.89 -2.04
CA VAL A 13 -6.72 4.51 -2.98
C VAL A 13 -6.59 3.68 -4.25
N THR A 14 -5.93 4.21 -5.27
CA THR A 14 -5.64 3.43 -6.48
C THR A 14 -4.36 2.60 -6.32
N VAL A 15 -4.23 1.50 -7.07
CA VAL A 15 -2.95 0.75 -7.16
C VAL A 15 -1.80 1.66 -7.61
N ARG A 16 -2.07 2.64 -8.48
CA ARG A 16 -1.11 3.66 -8.89
C ARG A 16 -0.62 4.48 -7.69
N ALA A 17 -1.51 4.88 -6.78
CA ALA A 17 -1.14 5.61 -5.57
C ALA A 17 -0.26 4.76 -4.63
N VAL A 18 -0.54 3.45 -4.50
CA VAL A 18 0.31 2.54 -3.74
C VAL A 18 1.73 2.49 -4.32
N ARG A 19 1.87 2.31 -5.65
CA ARG A 19 3.17 2.34 -6.34
C ARG A 19 3.90 3.67 -6.20
N HIS A 20 3.16 4.77 -6.24
CA HIS A 20 3.72 6.11 -6.04
C HIS A 20 4.29 6.28 -4.62
N ASN A 21 3.59 5.78 -3.60
CA ASN A 21 4.08 5.81 -2.23
C ASN A 21 5.32 4.92 -2.05
N HIS A 22 5.40 3.76 -2.70
CA HIS A 22 6.63 2.96 -2.75
C HIS A 22 7.80 3.72 -3.40
N ALA A 23 7.57 4.32 -4.57
CA ALA A 23 8.60 5.08 -5.28
C ALA A 23 9.12 6.28 -4.47
N LYS A 24 8.27 6.86 -3.62
CA LYS A 24 8.64 7.95 -2.69
C LYS A 24 9.21 7.47 -1.36
N GLY A 25 9.28 6.16 -1.11
CA GLY A 25 9.70 5.58 0.17
C GLY A 25 8.74 5.84 1.33
N LEU A 26 7.51 6.29 1.03
CA LEU A 26 6.48 6.56 2.05
C LEU A 26 5.80 5.30 2.55
N LEU A 27 5.78 4.24 1.74
CA LEU A 27 5.29 2.92 2.09
C LEU A 27 6.38 1.90 1.73
N ALA A 28 6.76 1.05 2.68
CA ALA A 28 7.75 0.00 2.42
C ALA A 28 7.21 -0.99 1.39
N GLU A 29 8.03 -1.30 0.38
CA GLU A 29 7.70 -2.32 -0.60
C GLU A 29 8.05 -3.70 -0.04
N PRO A 30 7.07 -4.61 0.15
CA PRO A 30 7.36 -5.92 0.68
C PRO A 30 8.16 -6.75 -0.33
N GLU A 31 8.99 -7.63 0.19
CA GLU A 31 9.65 -8.65 -0.61
C GLU A 31 8.60 -9.55 -1.30
N ARG A 32 9.05 -10.23 -2.35
CA ARG A 32 8.23 -11.23 -3.01
C ARG A 32 8.22 -12.50 -2.15
N ASP A 33 7.04 -13.08 -1.96
CA ASP A 33 6.90 -14.38 -1.32
C ASP A 33 7.49 -15.51 -2.19
N HIS A 34 7.49 -16.74 -1.68
CA HIS A 34 7.94 -17.95 -2.38
C HIS A 34 7.25 -18.20 -3.74
N SER A 35 6.10 -17.57 -3.99
CA SER A 35 5.32 -17.68 -5.22
C SER A 35 5.58 -16.50 -6.16
N GLY A 36 6.48 -15.59 -5.79
CA GLY A 36 6.85 -14.41 -6.57
C GLY A 36 5.91 -13.22 -6.39
N TYR A 37 4.93 -13.28 -5.50
CA TYR A 37 3.95 -12.21 -5.29
C TYR A 37 4.32 -11.31 -4.11
N ARG A 38 4.06 -10.01 -4.25
CA ARG A 38 4.10 -9.07 -3.13
C ARG A 38 2.87 -9.27 -2.27
N ARG A 39 3.10 -9.42 -0.97
CA ARG A 39 2.07 -9.68 0.03
C ARG A 39 2.15 -8.63 1.12
N TYR A 40 1.04 -7.95 1.38
CA TYR A 40 0.98 -6.85 2.33
C TYR A 40 0.31 -7.31 3.62
N PRO A 41 0.88 -7.01 4.80
CA PRO A 41 0.19 -7.23 6.06
C PRO A 41 -1.00 -6.27 6.17
N ALA A 42 -1.98 -6.59 7.03
CA ALA A 42 -3.11 -5.71 7.29
C ALA A 42 -2.65 -4.31 7.80
N ALA A 43 -1.50 -4.25 8.49
CA ALA A 43 -0.89 -3.00 8.94
C ALA A 43 -0.60 -2.01 7.79
N ALA A 44 -0.30 -2.50 6.58
CA ALA A 44 -0.06 -1.63 5.42
C ALA A 44 -1.32 -0.83 5.01
N VAL A 45 -2.52 -1.34 5.32
CA VAL A 45 -3.78 -0.59 5.10
C VAL A 45 -3.80 0.65 6.00
N VAL A 46 -3.48 0.47 7.29
CA VAL A 46 -3.46 1.56 8.28
C VAL A 46 -2.40 2.60 7.90
N GLU A 47 -1.24 2.14 7.44
CA GLU A 47 -0.15 3.02 6.98
C GLU A 47 -0.58 3.86 5.77
N LEU A 48 -1.21 3.25 4.76
CA LEU A 48 -1.74 3.98 3.61
C LEU A 48 -2.83 4.99 3.97
N ILE A 49 -3.75 4.63 4.87
CA ILE A 49 -4.77 5.56 5.37
C ILE A 49 -4.09 6.76 6.04
N ARG A 50 -3.08 6.52 6.90
CA ARG A 50 -2.32 7.58 7.56
C ARG A 50 -1.62 8.48 6.54
N ILE A 51 -0.93 7.92 5.55
CA ILE A 51 -0.26 8.69 4.49
C ILE A 51 -1.27 9.58 3.77
N ARG A 52 -2.42 9.04 3.37
CA ARG A 52 -3.47 9.79 2.67
C ARG A 52 -4.01 10.94 3.52
N THR A 53 -4.31 10.67 4.79
CA THR A 53 -4.86 11.67 5.73
C THR A 53 -3.88 12.82 5.96
N LEU A 54 -2.58 12.53 6.11
CA LEU A 54 -1.56 13.55 6.35
C LEU A 54 -1.15 14.31 5.08
N ALA A 55 -1.29 13.70 3.91
CA ALA A 55 -1.01 14.34 2.63
C ALA A 55 -2.07 15.37 2.20
N GLY A 56 -3.14 15.57 2.99
CA GLY A 56 -4.18 16.56 2.69
C GLY A 56 -5.05 16.22 1.49
N HIS A 57 -4.97 14.99 0.99
CA HIS A 57 -5.88 14.48 -0.06
C HIS A 57 -7.26 14.27 0.55
N ARG A 58 -8.04 15.35 0.66
CA ARG A 58 -9.48 15.31 0.88
C ARG A 58 -10.20 15.20 -0.47
#